data_AF-A0A3L8SEX9-F1
#
_entry.id   AF-A0A3L8SEX9-F1
#
_cell.length_a   1.000
_cell.length_b   1.000
_cell.length_c   1.000
_cell.angle_alpha   90.00
_cell.angle_beta   90.00
_cell.angle_gamma   90.00
#
_symmetry.space_group_name_H-M   'P 1'
#
loop_
_entity.id
_entity.type
_entity.pdbx_description
1 polymer ?
#
loop_
_entity_poly.entity_id
_entity_poly.type
_entity_poly.pdbx_seq_one_letter_code
_entity_poly.pdbx_strand_id
1 'polypeptide(L)'
;MEMADKRPELGKPMRNCYSLPGPDFTYGIYMHKRDGGVPEAIGHWDSVKAKPHKRVMPRDFVAMGRAAVDEGCTTAREFALYYKYMDIRCKDKGILRYGGKVPPGMTFGKPPRNNILMQ
;
A
#
# COMPACT_ATOMS: atom_id res chain seq x y z
N MET A 1 73.40 5.67 -14.97
CA MET A 1 72.12 6.38 -15.11
C MET A 1 71.76 6.36 -16.57
N GLU A 2 71.04 5.33 -17.01
CA GLU A 2 70.60 5.14 -18.38
C GLU A 2 69.13 5.55 -18.45
N MET A 3 68.84 6.70 -19.08
CA MET A 3 67.47 7.13 -19.33
C MET A 3 66.94 6.36 -20.53
N ALA A 4 66.24 5.26 -20.29
CA ALA A 4 65.52 4.53 -21.32
C ALA A 4 64.46 5.46 -21.96
N ASP A 5 64.66 5.79 -23.23
CA ASP A 5 63.73 6.49 -24.12
C ASP A 5 62.45 5.66 -24.29
N LYS A 6 61.46 5.86 -23.41
CA LYS A 6 60.13 5.23 -23.51
C LYS A 6 59.31 5.96 -24.58
N ARG A 7 59.60 5.69 -25.84
CA ARG A 7 58.71 6.07 -26.94
C ARG A 7 57.36 5.36 -26.75
N PRO A 8 56.22 6.08 -26.79
CA PRO A 8 54.92 5.44 -26.71
C PRO A 8 54.72 4.55 -27.95
N GLU A 9 54.55 3.25 -27.73
CA GLU A 9 54.26 2.30 -28.81
C GLU A 9 52.85 2.56 -29.35
N LEU A 10 52.77 2.91 -30.63
CA LEU A 10 51.50 3.23 -31.28
C LEU A 10 50.53 2.04 -31.18
N GLY A 11 49.32 2.28 -30.65
CA GLY A 11 48.29 1.26 -30.49
C GLY A 11 48.30 0.49 -29.17
N LYS A 12 49.24 0.74 -28.26
CA LYS A 12 49.21 0.16 -26.91
C LYS A 12 48.78 1.20 -25.87
N PRO A 13 47.94 0.83 -24.89
CA PRO A 13 47.59 1.73 -23.80
C PRO A 13 48.83 2.03 -22.96
N MET A 14 48.86 3.22 -22.36
CA MET A 14 49.95 3.64 -21.49
C MET A 14 50.09 2.66 -20.31
N ARG A 15 51.29 2.09 -20.15
CA ARG A 15 51.58 1.13 -19.07
C ARG A 15 51.59 1.86 -17.72
N ASN A 16 50.48 1.78 -17.00
CA ASN A 16 50.40 2.18 -15.61
C ASN A 16 50.88 0.99 -14.78
N CYS A 17 52.14 1.01 -14.33
CA CYS A 17 52.86 -0.14 -13.75
C CYS A 17 52.34 -0.64 -12.39
N TYR A 18 51.03 -0.74 -12.20
CA TYR A 18 50.42 -1.32 -11.02
C TYR A 18 50.36 -2.84 -11.13
N SER A 19 50.60 -3.52 -10.01
CA SER A 19 50.38 -4.97 -9.91
C SER A 19 48.89 -5.26 -10.06
N LEU A 20 48.52 -5.83 -11.21
CA LEU A 20 47.15 -6.25 -11.46
C LEU A 20 46.85 -7.56 -10.73
N PRO A 21 45.60 -7.76 -10.26
CA PRO A 21 45.15 -9.06 -9.78
C PRO A 21 45.31 -10.13 -10.88
N GLY A 22 45.42 -11.39 -10.45
CA GLY A 22 45.73 -12.52 -11.34
C GLY A 22 44.70 -12.77 -12.45
N PRO A 23 44.99 -13.70 -13.38
CA PRO A 23 44.16 -13.95 -14.57
C PRO A 23 42.71 -14.30 -14.28
N ASP A 24 42.44 -14.87 -13.10
CA ASP A 24 41.08 -15.30 -12.68
C ASP A 24 40.24 -14.16 -12.07
N PHE A 25 40.80 -12.94 -11.97
CA PHE A 25 40.08 -11.80 -11.41
C PHE A 25 39.20 -11.13 -12.46
N THR A 26 37.90 -11.05 -12.18
CA THR A 26 36.96 -10.28 -13.00
C THR A 26 36.84 -8.87 -12.44
N TYR A 27 37.20 -7.87 -13.25
CA TYR A 27 36.98 -6.46 -12.91
C TYR A 27 35.50 -6.10 -13.04
N GLY A 28 35.01 -5.27 -12.12
CA GLY A 28 33.62 -4.81 -12.10
C GLY A 28 32.93 -5.12 -10.78
N ILE A 29 31.72 -4.58 -10.60
CA ILE A 29 30.91 -4.80 -9.41
C ILE A 29 30.06 -6.06 -9.62
N TYR A 30 30.33 -7.11 -8.86
CA TYR A 30 29.50 -8.31 -8.84
C TYR A 30 28.23 -8.05 -8.02
N MET A 31 27.08 -7.95 -8.70
CA MET A 31 25.79 -7.83 -8.06
C MET A 31 25.24 -9.23 -7.77
N HIS A 32 25.57 -9.75 -6.58
CA HIS A 32 24.99 -11.01 -6.12
C HIS A 32 23.49 -10.82 -5.87
N LYS A 33 22.65 -11.26 -6.83
CA LYS A 33 21.21 -11.33 -6.61
C LYS A 33 20.92 -12.44 -5.60
N ARG A 34 20.44 -12.05 -4.42
CA ARG A 34 20.01 -12.97 -3.35
C ARG A 34 18.50 -13.23 -3.39
N ASP A 35 17.79 -12.53 -4.25
CA ASP A 35 16.35 -12.63 -4.43
C ASP A 35 16.06 -13.89 -5.26
N GLY A 36 15.25 -14.82 -4.75
CA GLY A 36 14.94 -16.12 -5.33
C GLY A 36 14.00 -16.04 -6.54
N GLY A 37 14.31 -15.11 -7.44
CA GLY A 37 13.77 -15.00 -8.78
C GLY A 37 12.27 -14.77 -8.85
N VAL A 38 11.74 -15.04 -10.04
CA VAL A 38 10.31 -14.97 -10.37
C VAL A 38 9.42 -15.79 -9.42
N PRO A 39 9.78 -17.00 -8.96
CA PRO A 39 8.88 -17.78 -8.11
C PRO A 39 8.69 -17.14 -6.73
N GLU A 40 9.71 -16.50 -6.15
CA GLU A 40 9.52 -15.73 -4.92
C GLU A 40 8.68 -14.47 -5.15
N ALA A 41 8.80 -13.78 -6.29
CA ALA A 41 7.96 -12.61 -6.56
C ALA A 41 6.47 -12.93 -6.77
N ILE A 42 6.15 -14.08 -7.38
CA ILE A 42 4.76 -14.48 -7.71
C ILE A 42 4.12 -15.29 -6.58
N GLY A 43 4.90 -16.08 -5.83
CA GLY A 43 4.40 -17.01 -4.82
C GLY A 43 3.93 -16.35 -3.51
N HIS A 44 4.36 -15.13 -3.22
CA HIS A 44 4.04 -14.43 -1.97
C HIS A 44 2.85 -13.49 -2.14
N TRP A 45 1.65 -14.03 -2.44
CA TRP A 45 0.41 -13.27 -2.26
C TRP A 45 0.21 -13.08 -0.75
N ASP A 46 0.68 -11.94 -0.24
CA ASP A 46 0.46 -11.58 1.15
C ASP A 46 -1.02 -11.20 1.26
N SER A 47 -1.85 -12.17 1.65
CA SER A 47 -3.28 -11.94 1.88
C SER A 47 -3.38 -11.04 3.10
N VAL A 48 -3.42 -9.73 2.89
CA VAL A 48 -3.68 -8.79 3.97
C VAL A 48 -5.06 -9.13 4.52
N LYS A 49 -5.10 -9.83 5.65
CA LYS A 49 -6.34 -10.10 6.36
C LYS A 49 -6.90 -8.74 6.75
N ALA A 50 -8.04 -8.38 6.16
CA ALA A 50 -8.71 -7.13 6.47
C ALA A 50 -8.91 -7.06 7.98
N LYS A 51 -8.28 -6.08 8.63
CA LYS A 51 -8.52 -5.84 10.05
C LYS A 51 -9.99 -5.46 10.19
N PRO A 52 -10.76 -6.08 11.11
CA PRO A 52 -12.13 -5.68 11.33
C PRO A 52 -12.13 -4.21 11.80
N HIS A 53 -12.57 -3.30 10.94
CA HIS A 53 -12.84 -1.94 11.34
C HIS A 53 -13.98 -1.98 12.37
N LYS A 54 -13.66 -1.67 13.63
CA LYS A 54 -14.69 -1.45 14.64
C LYS A 54 -15.53 -0.26 14.20
N ARG A 55 -16.73 -0.52 13.67
CA ARG A 55 -17.69 0.53 13.33
C ARG A 55 -18.15 1.15 14.64
N VAL A 56 -17.58 2.31 14.99
CA VAL A 56 -18.07 3.10 16.11
C VAL A 56 -19.37 3.75 15.63
N MET A 57 -20.50 3.25 16.14
CA MET A 57 -21.80 3.87 15.83
C MET A 57 -21.79 5.32 16.30
N PRO A 58 -22.17 6.29 15.44
CA PRO A 58 -22.21 7.69 15.84
C PRO A 58 -23.27 7.90 16.93
N ARG A 59 -23.03 8.89 17.80
CA ARG A 59 -23.99 9.29 18.84
C ARG A 59 -25.23 9.94 18.21
N ASP A 60 -26.38 9.66 18.81
CA ASP A 60 -27.63 10.33 18.43
C ASP A 60 -27.84 11.57 19.31
N PHE A 61 -27.30 12.70 18.86
CA PHE A 61 -27.39 13.97 19.60
C PHE A 61 -28.82 14.47 19.80
N VAL A 62 -29.73 14.11 18.88
CA VAL A 62 -31.14 14.56 18.96
C VAL A 62 -31.88 13.77 20.02
N ALA A 63 -31.73 12.44 20.04
CA ALA A 63 -32.32 11.62 21.08
C ALA A 63 -31.73 11.94 22.46
N MET A 64 -30.42 12.16 22.52
CA MET A 64 -29.71 12.50 23.76
C MET A 64 -30.12 13.87 24.31
N GLY A 65 -30.30 14.88 23.45
CA GLY A 65 -30.79 16.19 23.84
C GLY A 65 -32.22 16.15 24.36
N ARG A 66 -33.11 15.39 23.71
CA ARG A 66 -34.50 15.21 24.17
C ARG A 66 -34.55 14.54 25.54
N ALA A 67 -33.84 13.42 25.70
CA ALA A 67 -33.83 12.69 26.96
C ALA A 67 -33.21 13.51 28.12
N ALA A 68 -32.21 14.35 27.84
CA ALA A 68 -31.66 15.26 28.83
C ALA A 68 -32.70 16.30 29.31
N VAL A 69 -33.53 16.81 28.40
CA VAL A 69 -34.62 17.74 28.74
C VAL A 69 -35.71 17.03 29.55
N ASP A 70 -36.07 15.80 29.17
CA ASP A 70 -37.06 14.99 29.89
C ASP A 70 -36.62 14.67 31.33
N GLU A 71 -35.31 14.51 31.55
CA GLU A 71 -34.68 14.32 32.87
C GLU A 71 -34.47 15.64 33.64
N GLY A 72 -34.90 16.77 33.09
CA GLY A 72 -34.85 18.07 33.75
C GLY A 72 -33.49 18.76 33.71
N CYS A 73 -32.59 18.39 32.78
CA CYS A 73 -31.36 19.16 32.55
C CYS A 73 -31.73 20.54 31.99
N THR A 74 -31.33 21.59 32.69
CA THR A 74 -31.61 22.99 32.30
C THR A 74 -30.33 23.77 32.03
N THR A 75 -29.21 23.38 32.66
CA THR A 75 -27.93 24.08 32.56
C THR A 75 -26.95 23.36 31.63
N ALA A 76 -26.13 24.10 30.89
CA ALA A 76 -25.10 23.53 30.00
C ALA A 76 -24.15 22.54 30.71
N ARG A 77 -23.83 22.80 31.99
CA ARG A 77 -23.02 21.90 32.83
C ARG A 77 -23.71 20.55 33.08
N GLU A 78 -25.02 20.56 33.27
CA GLU A 78 -25.83 19.35 33.48
C GLU A 78 -25.88 18.53 32.20
N PHE A 79 -26.11 19.17 31.05
CA PHE A 79 -25.99 18.52 29.74
C PHE A 79 -24.61 17.88 29.53
N ALA A 80 -23.53 18.57 29.89
CA ALA A 80 -22.18 18.03 29.78
C ALA A 80 -21.95 16.79 30.67
N LEU A 81 -22.57 16.74 31.86
CA LEU A 81 -22.55 15.57 32.74
C LEU A 81 -23.44 14.45 32.18
N TYR A 82 -24.62 14.80 31.67
CA TYR A 82 -25.56 13.87 31.06
C TYR A 82 -24.93 13.16 29.84
N TYR A 83 -24.25 13.89 28.96
CA TYR A 83 -23.56 13.32 27.79
C TYR A 83 -22.36 12.41 28.12
N LYS A 84 -21.84 12.49 29.34
CA LYS A 84 -20.81 11.57 29.85
C LYS A 84 -21.44 10.28 30.38
N TYR A 85 -22.61 10.39 31.01
CA TYR A 85 -23.28 9.26 31.65
C TYR A 85 -24.17 8.47 30.68
N MET A 86 -24.85 9.16 29.78
CA MET A 86 -25.78 8.58 28.80
C MET A 86 -25.14 8.50 27.41
N ASP A 87 -24.88 7.29 26.94
CA ASP A 87 -24.33 7.02 25.60
C ASP A 87 -25.40 6.44 24.66
N ILE A 88 -26.34 7.29 24.23
CA ILE A 88 -27.35 6.93 23.24
C ILE A 88 -26.71 6.99 21.84
N ARG A 89 -26.47 5.82 21.25
CA ARG A 89 -25.93 5.70 19.90
C ARG A 89 -27.05 5.54 18.88
N CYS A 90 -26.84 6.06 17.68
CA CYS A 90 -27.69 5.74 16.55
C CYS A 90 -27.75 4.23 16.43
N LYS A 91 -28.96 3.66 16.39
CA LYS A 91 -29.13 2.25 16.01
C LYS A 91 -28.48 2.07 14.65
N ASP A 92 -27.91 0.89 14.41
CA ASP A 92 -27.45 0.47 13.08
C ASP A 92 -28.70 0.39 12.21
N LYS A 93 -29.13 1.55 11.70
CA LYS A 93 -30.10 1.66 10.62
C LYS A 93 -29.33 1.15 9.43
N GLY A 94 -29.18 -0.17 9.36
CA GLY A 94 -28.13 -0.88 8.65
C GLY A 94 -27.89 -0.13 7.37
N ILE A 95 -26.79 0.64 7.36
CA ILE A 95 -26.46 1.58 6.29
C ILE A 95 -26.82 0.84 5.04
N LEU A 96 -27.86 1.36 4.35
CA LEU A 96 -28.50 0.78 3.19
C LEU A 96 -27.51 -0.16 2.56
N ARG A 97 -27.72 -1.47 2.72
CA ARG A 97 -26.86 -2.48 2.11
C ARG A 97 -26.60 -1.95 0.72
N TYR A 98 -25.37 -1.52 0.46
CA TYR A 98 -25.00 -0.95 -0.84
C TYR A 98 -24.98 -2.06 -1.91
N GLY A 99 -25.59 -3.22 -1.62
CA GLY A 99 -26.23 -4.08 -2.60
C GLY A 99 -27.66 -3.63 -2.80
N GLY A 100 -27.87 -2.61 -3.63
CA GLY A 100 -29.10 -2.54 -4.41
C GLY A 100 -29.32 -3.91 -5.06
N LYS A 101 -30.57 -4.33 -5.24
CA LYS A 101 -30.91 -5.62 -5.87
C LYS A 101 -30.23 -5.69 -7.23
N VAL A 102 -29.11 -6.40 -7.31
CA VAL A 102 -28.37 -6.60 -8.56
C VAL A 102 -29.24 -7.53 -9.41
N PRO A 103 -29.66 -7.14 -10.62
CA PRO A 103 -30.45 -8.02 -11.47
C PRO A 103 -29.69 -9.33 -11.73
N PRO A 104 -30.38 -10.48 -11.81
CA PRO A 104 -29.74 -11.73 -12.23
C PRO A 104 -29.13 -11.54 -13.62
N GLY A 105 -27.80 -11.65 -13.74
CA GLY A 105 -27.06 -11.47 -15.00
C GLY A 105 -26.10 -10.27 -15.06
N MET A 106 -26.00 -9.46 -14.00
CA MET A 106 -24.98 -8.40 -13.96
C MET A 106 -23.57 -8.99 -13.83
N THR A 107 -22.78 -8.91 -14.89
CA THR A 107 -21.35 -9.26 -14.89
C THR A 107 -20.50 -8.01 -14.74
N PHE A 108 -19.64 -7.98 -13.72
CA PHE A 108 -18.67 -6.90 -13.54
C PHE A 108 -17.37 -7.26 -14.25
N GLY A 109 -17.07 -6.57 -15.36
CA GLY A 109 -15.85 -6.75 -16.13
C GLY A 109 -15.83 -5.86 -17.36
N LYS A 110 -14.64 -5.43 -17.78
CA LYS A 110 -14.45 -4.70 -19.04
C LYS A 110 -14.66 -5.72 -20.18
N PRO A 111 -15.58 -5.51 -21.14
CA PRO A 111 -15.77 -6.47 -22.21
C PRO A 111 -14.45 -6.67 -22.97
N PRO A 112 -14.13 -7.89 -23.42
CA PRO A 112 -12.97 -8.11 -24.27
C PRO A 112 -13.11 -7.21 -25.49
N ARG A 113 -12.05 -6.46 -25.84
CA ARG A 113 -12.05 -5.64 -27.05
C ARG A 113 -12.31 -6.57 -28.23
N ASN A 114 -13.47 -6.41 -28.84
CA ASN A 114 -13.84 -7.05 -30.08
C ASN A 114 -12.89 -6.58 -31.19
N ASN A 115 -11.91 -7.40 -31.57
CA ASN A 115 -11.29 -7.25 -32.88
C ASN A 115 -12.15 -8.03 -33.87
N ILE A 116 -13.18 -7.38 -34.40
CA ILE A 116 -13.86 -7.88 -35.58
C ILE A 116 -12.99 -7.44 -36.76
N LEU A 117 -12.32 -8.41 -37.38
CA LEU A 117 -12.13 -8.49 -38.82
C LEU A 117 -11.67 -9.92 -39.13
N MET A 118 -12.64 -10.78 -39.42
CA MET A 118 -12.42 -11.81 -40.43
C MET A 118 -12.73 -11.19 -41.78
N GLN A 119 -11.69 -10.99 -42.58
CA GLN A 119 -11.68 -11.19 -44.03
C GLN A 119 -10.23 -11.37 -44.48
#